data_AF-A0A420VE53-F1
#
_entry.id   AF-A0A420VE53-F1
#
_cell.length_a   1.000
_cell.length_b   1.000
_cell.length_c   1.000
_cell.angle_alpha   90.00
_cell.angle_beta   90.00
_cell.angle_gamma   90.00
#
_symmetry.space_group_name_H-M   'P 1'
#
loop_
_entity.id
_entity.type
_entity.pdbx_description
1 polymer ?
#
loop_
_entity_poly.entity_id
_entity_poly.type
_entity_poly.pdbx_seq_one_letter_code
_entity_poly.pdbx_strand_id
1 'polypeptide(L)'
;MSPNHSHDEKLERLKKKIEEGKMRKIQAETRISSLQDQYKKTAAELKALGIDPKKAEETIRQMEAEIAKELAEIEAMLPDPSLLS
;
A
#
# COMPACT_ATOMS: atom_id res chain seq x y z
N MET A 1 -29.73 46.12 -7.48
CA MET A 1 -29.39 45.05 -6.52
C MET A 1 -28.54 45.67 -5.42
N SER A 2 -28.98 45.60 -4.16
CA SER A 2 -28.34 46.29 -3.04
C SER A 2 -27.02 45.60 -2.62
N PRO A 3 -25.94 46.34 -2.34
CA PRO A 3 -24.61 45.80 -2.03
C PRO A 3 -24.57 44.76 -0.90
N ASN A 4 -25.45 44.89 0.10
CA ASN A 4 -25.47 44.02 1.28
C ASN A 4 -25.72 42.55 0.95
N HIS A 5 -26.53 42.23 -0.06
CA HIS A 5 -26.85 40.84 -0.39
C HIS A 5 -25.64 40.04 -0.91
N SER A 6 -24.71 40.72 -1.60
CA SER A 6 -23.50 40.08 -2.15
C SER A 6 -22.49 39.70 -1.05
N HIS A 7 -22.43 40.49 0.03
CA HIS A 7 -21.52 40.24 1.14
C HIS A 7 -22.00 39.07 2.00
N ASP A 8 -23.30 38.98 2.25
CA ASP A 8 -23.92 37.87 2.98
C ASP A 8 -23.77 36.54 2.23
N GLU A 9 -23.97 36.53 0.90
CA GLU A 9 -23.71 35.33 0.09
C GLU A 9 -22.26 34.86 0.15
N LYS A 10 -21.31 35.80 0.21
CA LYS A 10 -19.89 35.46 0.28
C LYS A 10 -19.52 34.85 1.63
N LEU A 11 -20.07 35.39 2.71
CA LEU A 11 -19.91 34.83 4.06
C LEU A 11 -20.49 33.42 4.16
N GLU A 12 -21.67 33.19 3.58
CA GLU A 12 -22.31 31.87 3.60
C GLU A 12 -21.51 30.83 2.79
N ARG A 13 -20.95 31.22 1.63
CA ARG A 13 -20.05 30.35 0.85
C ARG A 13 -18.77 30.01 1.62
N LEU A 14 -18.20 30.97 2.35
CA LEU A 14 -17.01 30.74 3.18
C LEU A 14 -17.32 29.79 4.34
N LYS A 15 -18.45 29.97 5.00
CA LYS A 15 -18.92 29.08 6.07
C LYS A 15 -19.08 27.64 5.57
N LYS A 16 -19.72 27.44 4.42
CA LYS A 16 -19.86 26.12 3.79
C LYS A 16 -18.49 25.47 3.51
N LYS A 17 -17.55 26.21 2.93
CA LYS A 17 -16.19 25.70 2.68
C LYS A 17 -15.46 25.29 3.97
N ILE A 18 -15.63 26.05 5.05
CA ILE A 18 -15.04 25.71 6.35
C ILE A 18 -15.64 24.41 6.90
N GLU A 19 -16.96 24.24 6.84
CA GLU A 19 -17.61 23.02 7.30
C GLU A 19 -17.23 21.80 6.44
N GLU A 20 -17.16 21.95 5.12
CA GLU A 20 -16.63 20.91 4.23
C GLU A 20 -15.17 20.54 4.57
N GLY A 21 -14.34 21.53 4.86
CA GLY A 21 -12.95 21.32 5.27
C GLY A 21 -12.83 20.54 6.58
N LYS A 22 -13.64 20.88 7.59
CA LYS A 22 -13.70 20.16 8.87
C LYS A 22 -14.12 18.71 8.66
N MET A 23 -15.16 18.47 7.85
CA MET A 23 -15.63 17.13 7.54
C MET A 23 -14.54 16.29 6.84
N ARG A 24 -13.85 16.87 5.84
CA ARG A 24 -12.73 16.20 5.16
C ARG A 24 -11.58 15.86 6.11
N LYS A 25 -11.26 16.75 7.05
CA LYS A 25 -10.26 16.49 8.09
C LYS A 25 -10.64 15.27 8.93
N ILE A 26 -11.88 15.22 9.43
CA ILE A 26 -12.37 14.09 10.24
C ILE A 26 -12.30 12.77 9.45
N GLN A 27 -12.69 12.80 8.17
CA GLN A 27 -12.60 11.64 7.29
C GLN A 27 -11.15 11.16 7.10
N ALA A 28 -10.21 12.10 6.90
CA ALA A 28 -8.80 11.79 6.75
C ALA A 28 -8.21 11.19 8.05
N GLU A 29 -8.53 11.76 9.21
CA GLU A 29 -8.10 11.26 10.52
C GLU A 29 -8.63 9.85 10.78
N THR A 30 -9.91 9.61 10.48
CA THR A 30 -10.52 8.28 10.59
C THR A 30 -9.82 7.26 9.67
N ARG A 31 -9.53 7.66 8.43
CA ARG A 31 -8.84 6.81 7.46
C ARG A 31 -7.42 6.47 7.89
N ILE A 32 -6.68 7.44 8.44
CA ILE A 32 -5.32 7.22 8.98
C ILE A 32 -5.37 6.21 10.14
N SER A 33 -6.29 6.39 11.09
CA SER A 33 -6.45 5.44 12.21
C SER A 33 -6.74 4.03 11.71
N SER A 34 -7.66 3.87 10.76
CA SER A 34 -8.00 2.57 10.18
C SER A 34 -6.81 1.90 9.49
N LEU A 35 -6.04 2.68 8.71
CA LEU A 35 -4.83 2.17 8.04
C LEU A 35 -3.74 1.76 9.02
N GLN A 36 -3.58 2.51 10.12
CA GLN A 36 -2.63 2.15 11.18
C GLN A 36 -3.01 0.84 11.87
N ASP A 37 -4.30 0.63 12.14
CA ASP A 37 -4.77 -0.60 12.78
C ASP A 37 -4.65 -1.80 11.83
N GLN A 38 -4.97 -1.62 10.54
CA GLN A 38 -4.71 -2.63 9.51
C GLN A 38 -3.23 -2.99 9.44
N TYR A 39 -2.33 -1.99 9.40
CA TYR A 39 -0.90 -2.23 9.40
C TYR A 39 -0.44 -3.03 10.62
N LYS A 40 -0.87 -2.65 11.84
CA LYS A 40 -0.52 -3.38 13.06
C LYS A 40 -0.97 -4.83 13.01
N LYS A 41 -2.20 -5.07 12.53
CA LYS A 41 -2.75 -6.41 12.39
C LYS A 41 -1.93 -7.25 11.40
N THR A 42 -1.70 -6.73 10.19
CA THR A 42 -0.90 -7.41 9.17
C THR A 42 0.54 -7.64 9.63
N ALA A 43 1.17 -6.67 10.29
CA ALA A 43 2.52 -6.82 10.82
C ALA A 43 2.59 -7.88 11.92
N ALA A 44 1.56 -7.99 12.78
CA ALA A 44 1.47 -9.04 13.79
C ALA A 44 1.29 -10.43 13.17
N GLU A 45 0.44 -10.54 12.14
CA GLU A 45 0.25 -11.78 11.36
C GLU A 45 1.55 -12.23 10.69
N LEU A 46 2.27 -11.31 10.02
CA LEU A 46 3.56 -11.59 9.40
C LEU A 46 4.61 -12.03 10.45
N LYS A 47 4.67 -11.34 11.59
CA LYS A 47 5.57 -11.72 12.68
C LYS A 47 5.23 -13.09 13.27
N ALA A 48 3.95 -13.43 13.39
CA ALA A 48 3.51 -14.76 13.84
C ALA A 48 3.92 -15.88 12.89
N LEU A 49 4.05 -15.57 11.58
CA LEU A 49 4.61 -16.46 10.57
C LEU A 49 6.14 -16.49 10.54
N GLY A 50 6.82 -15.76 11.45
CA GLY A 50 8.28 -15.66 11.50
C GLY A 50 8.89 -14.71 10.47
N ILE A 51 8.06 -13.96 9.75
CA ILE A 51 8.48 -13.05 8.68
C ILE A 51 8.54 -11.62 9.24
N ASP A 52 9.72 -10.99 9.21
CA ASP A 52 9.82 -9.55 9.45
C ASP A 52 9.25 -8.81 8.23
N PRO A 53 8.17 -8.02 8.36
CA PRO A 53 7.59 -7.29 7.23
C PRO A 53 8.58 -6.39 6.50
N LYS A 54 9.61 -5.89 7.20
CA LYS A 54 10.66 -5.06 6.60
C LYS A 54 11.67 -5.87 5.77
N LYS A 55 11.74 -7.18 6.01
CA LYS A 55 12.59 -8.12 5.28
C LYS A 55 11.82 -8.99 4.30
N ALA A 56 10.47 -8.98 4.35
CA ALA A 56 9.64 -9.80 3.49
C ALA A 56 9.99 -9.64 1.99
N GLU A 57 10.20 -8.41 1.54
CA GLU A 57 10.62 -8.11 0.17
C GLU A 57 12.02 -8.66 -0.17
N GLU A 58 12.94 -8.63 0.80
CA GLU A 58 14.30 -9.15 0.65
C GLU A 58 14.30 -10.69 0.64
N THR A 59 13.47 -11.32 1.47
CA THR A 59 13.26 -12.77 1.49
C THR A 59 12.64 -13.27 0.19
N ILE A 60 11.67 -12.54 -0.39
CA ILE A 60 11.11 -12.88 -1.70
C ILE A 60 12.21 -12.89 -2.78
N ARG A 61 13.07 -11.86 -2.81
CA ARG A 61 14.18 -11.82 -3.78
C ARG A 61 15.19 -12.94 -3.57
N GLN A 62 15.49 -13.32 -2.32
CA GLN A 62 16.37 -14.45 -2.02
C GLN A 62 15.76 -15.77 -2.52
N MET A 63 14.48 -15.99 -2.26
CA MET A 63 13.75 -17.17 -2.75
C MET A 63 13.69 -17.23 -4.28
N GLU A 64 13.44 -16.10 -4.96
CA GLU A 64 13.46 -16.02 -6.42
C GLU A 64 14.84 -16.37 -6.99
N ALA A 65 15.92 -15.90 -6.35
CA ALA A 65 17.29 -16.20 -6.76
C ALA A 65 17.66 -17.68 -6.55
N GLU A 66 17.21 -18.30 -5.45
CA GLU A 66 17.39 -19.73 -5.19
C GLU A 66 16.64 -20.58 -6.22
N ILE A 67 15.38 -20.24 -6.54
CA ILE A 67 14.59 -20.92 -7.57
C ILE A 67 15.29 -20.83 -8.93
N ALA A 68 15.81 -19.65 -9.31
CA ALA A 68 16.53 -19.48 -10.57
C ALA A 68 17.81 -20.33 -10.63
N LYS A 69 18.53 -20.46 -9.51
CA LYS A 69 19.74 -21.30 -9.41
C LYS A 69 19.40 -22.78 -9.54
N GLU A 70 18.38 -23.25 -8.83
CA GLU A 70 17.94 -24.65 -8.92
C GLU A 70 17.46 -25.00 -10.34
N LEU A 71 16.72 -24.10 -11.00
CA LEU A 71 16.30 -24.29 -12.39
C LEU A 71 17.51 -24.40 -13.33
N ALA A 72 18.51 -23.53 -13.19
CA ALA A 72 19.72 -23.59 -14.00
C ALA A 72 20.53 -24.88 -13.76
N GLU A 73 20.57 -25.37 -12.53
CA GLU A 73 21.22 -26.64 -12.19
C GLU A 73 20.46 -27.83 -12.79
N ILE A 74 19.12 -27.82 -12.76
CA ILE A 74 18.27 -28.83 -13.40
C ILE A 74 18.47 -28.80 -14.92
N GLU A 75 18.49 -27.63 -15.55
CA GLU A 75 18.75 -27.47 -16.97
C GLU A 75 20.15 -27.98 -17.36
N ALA A 76 21.15 -27.76 -16.51
CA ALA A 76 22.51 -28.27 -16.72
C ALA A 76 22.62 -29.80 -16.53
N MET A 77 21.69 -30.41 -15.78
CA MET A 77 21.60 -31.86 -15.59
C MET A 77 20.78 -32.56 -16.69
N LEU A 78 19.98 -31.82 -17.44
CA LEU A 78 19.27 -32.37 -18.58
C LEU A 78 20.29 -32.61 -19.72
N PRO A 79 20.38 -33.83 -20.26
CA PRO A 79 21.24 -34.08 -21.42
C PRO A 79 20.75 -33.22 -22.58
N ASP A 80 21.68 -32.62 -23.30
CA ASP A 80 21.39 -31.76 -24.45
C ASP A 80 20.41 -32.47 -25.39
N PRO A 81 19.20 -31.92 -25.67
CA PRO A 81 18.22 -32.57 -26.53
C PRO A 81 18.73 -32.79 -27.96
N SER A 82 19.89 -32.21 -28.34
CA SER A 82 20.61 -32.53 -29.58
C SER A 82 21.45 -33.82 -29.55
N LEU A 83 21.66 -34.44 -28.37
CA LEU A 83 22.37 -35.71 -28.18
C LEU A 83 21.47 -36.94 -28.16
N LEU A 84 20.14 -36.76 -28.18
CA LEU A 84 19.14 -37.84 -28.24
C LEU A 84 18.63 -38.09 -29.67
N SER A 85 19.53 -37.95 -30.65
CA SER A 85 19.29 -38.28 -32.07
C SER A 85 18.70 -39.68 -32.26
#